data_AF-A0AAV5Q6E5-F1
#
_entry.id   AF-A0AAV5Q6E5-F1
#
_cell.length_a   1.000
_cell.length_b   1.000
_cell.length_c   1.000
_cell.angle_alpha   90.00
_cell.angle_beta   90.00
_cell.angle_gamma   90.00
#
_symmetry.space_group_name_H-M   'P 1'
#
loop_
_entity.id
_entity.type
_entity.pdbx_description
1 polymer ?
#
loop_
_entity_poly.entity_id
_entity_poly.type
_entity_poly.pdbx_seq_one_letter_code
_entity_poly.pdbx_strand_id
1 'polypeptide(L)'
;MLLRVTSRSVQNYRYNASVAVANFSYLKNVRFNSTKPTQPNKTPVSVSAPVVKSDAKPTLWEKVKHEAKHYWDGTKLLGWEIKISSRLLLKMTAGYELTRREYRQLQRTTTDVLRVIPFAFFIIVPFAELLLPIALKIFPGLLPSTFESKMDKDKKLQLLRNTRYKVADVLKNSKDMFNVNPNITPEQTADFNDFMLKLRSPQAAEISNDQLFRVAKLFKDDLILDNAPRGILIAMAKYINLRPFGTDQILRYRIRHKMLKLKEDDRLIDYEGVNALSTVELQQACASRGIHIFSATTDQMKKWLKTWLDLRLREHVPSTIMLLTNAHMYGETEIYSSPTEALKAVLSSLPVEFYHEQSLHVDKDATPQQRLEVLKEQEHLIQSENVQEAGHEVLVKDKLSLDDPKPSESESETKEKK
;
A
#
# COMPACT_ATOMS: atom_id res chain seq x y z
N MET A 1 -29.02 -35.94 -35.49
CA MET A 1 -29.15 -36.05 -34.03
C MET A 1 -28.78 -34.69 -33.43
N LEU A 2 -29.77 -33.84 -33.15
CA LEU A 2 -29.59 -32.46 -32.68
C LEU A 2 -29.40 -32.46 -31.16
N LEU A 3 -28.20 -32.16 -30.68
CA LEU A 3 -27.93 -31.95 -29.26
C LEU A 3 -28.22 -30.49 -28.89
N ARG A 4 -29.32 -30.30 -28.16
CA ARG A 4 -29.68 -29.06 -27.47
C ARG A 4 -28.61 -28.76 -26.41
N VAL A 5 -27.71 -27.82 -26.70
CA VAL A 5 -26.89 -27.17 -25.67
C VAL A 5 -27.82 -26.33 -24.80
N THR A 6 -27.81 -26.63 -23.51
CA THR A 6 -28.72 -26.09 -22.51
C THR A 6 -28.48 -24.59 -22.27
N SER A 7 -29.59 -23.85 -22.27
CA SER A 7 -29.73 -22.38 -22.19
C SER A 7 -29.12 -21.66 -20.97
N ARG A 8 -28.44 -22.36 -20.04
CA ARG A 8 -27.94 -21.77 -18.78
C ARG A 8 -26.57 -21.10 -18.90
N SER A 9 -25.66 -21.60 -19.73
CA SER A 9 -24.33 -21.00 -19.88
C SER A 9 -24.42 -19.63 -20.55
N VAL A 10 -25.19 -19.53 -21.63
CA VAL A 10 -25.36 -18.28 -22.40
C VAL A 10 -26.04 -17.17 -21.58
N GLN A 11 -26.88 -17.50 -20.61
CA GLN A 11 -27.53 -16.53 -19.72
C GLN A 11 -26.56 -15.95 -18.67
N ASN A 12 -25.67 -16.76 -18.10
CA ASN A 12 -24.63 -16.28 -17.17
C ASN A 12 -23.58 -15.39 -17.85
N TYR A 13 -23.24 -15.67 -19.11
CA TYR A 13 -22.32 -14.83 -19.89
C TYR A 13 -22.90 -13.44 -20.22
N ARG A 14 -24.20 -13.35 -20.51
CA ARG A 14 -24.87 -12.05 -20.75
C ARG A 14 -25.03 -11.23 -19.48
N TYR A 15 -25.19 -11.86 -18.32
CA TYR A 15 -25.20 -11.20 -17.02
C TYR A 15 -23.83 -10.59 -16.69
N ASN A 16 -22.75 -11.36 -16.80
CA ASN A 16 -21.39 -10.90 -16.45
C ASN A 16 -20.86 -9.82 -17.41
N ALA A 17 -21.18 -9.90 -18.70
CA ALA A 17 -20.84 -8.84 -19.66
C ALA A 17 -21.63 -7.54 -19.38
N SER A 18 -22.88 -7.63 -18.94
CA SER A 18 -23.68 -6.45 -18.57
C SER A 18 -23.17 -5.76 -17.29
N VAL A 19 -22.69 -6.53 -16.31
CA VAL A 19 -22.09 -6.02 -15.06
C VAL A 19 -20.74 -5.35 -15.31
N ALA A 20 -19.91 -5.90 -16.21
CA ALA A 20 -18.64 -5.29 -16.61
C ALA A 20 -18.82 -3.94 -17.32
N VAL A 21 -19.84 -3.81 -18.18
CA VAL A 21 -20.17 -2.54 -18.86
C VAL A 21 -20.86 -1.54 -17.91
N ALA A 22 -21.65 -2.01 -16.94
CA ALA A 22 -22.25 -1.17 -15.90
C ALA A 22 -21.20 -0.60 -14.93
N ASN A 23 -20.20 -1.39 -14.53
CA ASN A 23 -19.12 -0.94 -13.65
C ASN A 23 -18.16 0.04 -14.35
N PHE A 24 -17.93 -0.13 -15.66
CA PHE A 24 -17.09 0.79 -16.43
C PHE A 24 -17.79 2.15 -16.70
N SER A 25 -19.12 2.17 -16.84
CA SER A 25 -19.90 3.40 -16.98
C SER A 25 -20.09 4.15 -15.64
N TYR A 26 -20.15 3.43 -14.51
CA TYR A 26 -20.22 4.03 -13.17
C TYR A 26 -18.94 4.82 -12.81
N LEU A 27 -17.76 4.33 -13.22
CA LEU A 27 -16.48 5.01 -12.98
C LEU A 27 -16.27 6.28 -13.81
N LYS A 28 -17.07 6.50 -14.87
CA LYS A 28 -16.94 7.65 -15.78
C LYS A 28 -17.86 8.83 -15.43
N ASN A 29 -18.94 8.61 -14.65
CA ASN A 29 -20.02 9.58 -14.46
C ASN A 29 -20.25 10.08 -13.02
N VAL A 30 -19.30 9.90 -12.10
CA VAL A 30 -19.39 10.53 -10.77
C VAL A 30 -19.06 12.03 -10.86
N ARG A 31 -20.03 12.83 -11.34
CA ARG A 31 -20.18 14.25 -11.01
C ARG A 31 -21.35 14.34 -10.05
N PHE A 32 -21.08 14.65 -8.78
CA PHE A 32 -22.14 14.98 -7.83
C PHE A 32 -22.09 16.46 -7.45
N ASN A 33 -23.25 17.10 -7.68
CA ASN A 33 -23.58 18.47 -7.39
C ASN A 33 -23.45 18.78 -5.90
N SER A 34 -22.73 19.85 -5.57
CA SER A 34 -22.75 20.44 -4.24
C SER A 34 -24.03 21.25 -4.06
N THR A 35 -25.01 20.70 -3.34
CA THR A 35 -26.16 21.44 -2.82
C THR A 35 -25.70 22.43 -1.75
N LYS A 36 -25.95 23.73 -1.98
CA LYS A 36 -25.76 24.79 -0.99
C LYS A 36 -26.75 24.61 0.17
N PRO A 37 -26.35 24.78 1.44
CA PRO A 37 -27.31 24.86 2.54
C PRO A 37 -27.92 26.28 2.63
N THR A 38 -29.24 26.27 2.77
CA THR A 38 -30.16 27.40 3.00
C THR A 38 -29.92 28.07 4.36
N GLN A 39 -29.88 29.40 4.39
CA GLN A 39 -29.83 30.19 5.62
C GLN A 39 -31.23 30.35 6.24
N PRO A 40 -31.38 30.32 7.59
CA PRO A 40 -32.54 30.86 8.26
C PRO A 40 -32.38 32.35 8.60
N ASN A 41 -33.55 32.98 8.77
CA ASN A 41 -33.89 34.40 8.67
C ASN A 41 -33.40 35.29 9.84
N LYS A 42 -33.32 36.61 9.58
CA LYS A 42 -32.90 37.70 10.49
C LYS A 42 -34.03 38.25 11.36
N THR A 43 -33.71 38.71 12.57
CA THR A 43 -34.18 40.00 13.16
C THR A 43 -33.21 40.47 14.27
N PRO A 44 -33.13 41.79 14.58
CA PRO A 44 -31.89 42.47 14.91
C PRO A 44 -31.76 42.83 16.39
N VAL A 45 -30.55 42.75 16.94
CA VAL A 45 -30.19 43.49 18.16
C VAL A 45 -28.83 44.13 17.96
N SER A 46 -28.82 45.45 18.06
CA SER A 46 -27.68 46.35 18.02
C SER A 46 -26.83 46.23 19.28
N VAL A 47 -25.57 45.83 19.15
CA VAL A 47 -24.53 46.11 20.15
C VAL A 47 -23.21 46.41 19.45
N SER A 48 -22.56 47.46 19.93
CA SER A 48 -21.36 48.17 19.46
C SER A 48 -20.22 47.32 18.86
N ALA A 49 -19.76 47.74 17.68
CA ALA A 49 -18.61 47.21 16.97
C ALA A 49 -17.28 47.57 17.67
N PRO A 50 -16.38 46.60 17.91
CA PRO A 50 -14.96 46.88 18.04
C PRO A 50 -14.35 47.02 16.63
N VAL A 51 -13.53 48.05 16.45
CA VAL A 51 -12.82 48.37 15.20
C VAL A 51 -11.96 47.19 14.76
N VAL A 52 -12.38 46.51 13.69
CA VAL A 52 -11.58 45.51 12.98
C VAL A 52 -10.52 46.26 12.19
N LYS A 53 -9.25 46.14 12.60
CA LYS A 53 -8.11 46.50 11.75
C LYS A 53 -8.19 45.65 10.48
N SER A 54 -8.36 46.30 9.34
CA SER A 54 -8.27 45.64 8.05
C SER A 54 -6.85 45.15 7.83
N ASP A 55 -6.63 43.84 7.79
CA ASP A 55 -5.38 43.28 7.31
C ASP A 55 -5.21 43.68 5.84
N ALA A 56 -4.31 44.65 5.61
CA ALA A 56 -3.92 45.08 4.28
C ALA A 56 -3.34 43.86 3.54
N LYS A 57 -3.83 43.59 2.33
CA LYS A 57 -3.23 42.59 1.45
C LYS A 57 -1.75 42.96 1.28
N PRO A 58 -0.79 42.05 1.53
CA PRO A 58 0.62 42.39 1.49
C PRO A 58 0.98 42.96 0.13
N THR A 59 1.75 44.04 0.13
CA THR A 59 2.22 44.71 -1.09
C THR A 59 3.07 43.75 -1.92
N LEU A 60 3.11 43.94 -3.25
CA LEU A 60 3.88 43.08 -4.16
C LEU A 60 5.36 42.96 -3.71
N TRP A 61 5.92 44.03 -3.16
CA TRP A 61 7.29 44.04 -2.63
C TRP A 61 7.45 43.21 -1.35
N GLU A 62 6.47 43.24 -0.45
CA GLU A 62 6.47 42.40 0.76
C GLU A 62 6.36 40.91 0.40
N LYS A 63 5.57 40.56 -0.63
CA LYS A 63 5.49 39.19 -1.16
C LYS A 63 6.82 38.74 -1.76
N VAL A 64 7.42 39.55 -2.63
CA VAL A 64 8.73 39.24 -3.25
C VAL A 64 9.83 39.08 -2.20
N LYS A 65 9.90 39.99 -1.20
CA LYS A 65 10.87 39.89 -0.11
C LYS A 65 10.66 38.63 0.74
N HIS A 66 9.40 38.29 1.03
CA HIS A 66 9.05 37.09 1.79
C HIS A 66 9.42 35.81 1.03
N GLU A 67 9.12 35.75 -0.27
CA GLU A 67 9.50 34.63 -1.14
C GLU A 67 11.02 34.51 -1.29
N ALA A 68 11.74 35.60 -1.57
CA ALA A 68 13.20 35.59 -1.66
C ALA A 68 13.88 35.14 -0.37
N LYS A 69 13.39 35.62 0.79
CA LYS A 69 13.88 35.16 2.10
C LYS A 69 13.60 33.68 2.31
N HIS A 70 12.42 33.19 1.93
CA HIS A 70 12.07 31.79 1.99
C HIS A 70 13.00 30.92 1.13
N TYR A 71 13.36 31.38 -0.07
CA TYR A 71 14.34 30.70 -0.94
C TYR A 71 15.75 30.67 -0.35
N TRP A 72 16.20 31.78 0.24
CA TRP A 72 17.50 31.85 0.90
C TRP A 72 17.60 30.90 2.09
N ASP A 73 16.59 30.92 2.97
CA ASP A 73 16.53 30.07 4.15
C ASP A 73 16.45 28.58 3.75
N GLY A 74 15.67 28.24 2.72
CA GLY A 74 15.57 26.88 2.17
C GLY A 74 16.88 26.37 1.56
N THR A 75 17.62 27.22 0.85
CA THR A 75 18.93 26.86 0.25
C THR A 75 19.98 26.62 1.33
N LYS A 76 20.01 27.46 2.38
CA LYS A 76 20.89 27.26 3.54
C LYS A 76 20.58 25.95 4.26
N LEU A 77 19.29 25.63 4.44
CA LEU A 77 18.87 24.37 5.05
C LEU A 77 19.37 23.17 4.24
N LEU A 78 19.16 23.17 2.91
CA LEU A 78 19.62 22.11 2.02
C LEU A 78 21.15 21.92 2.09
N GLY A 79 21.93 23.01 2.12
CA GLY A 79 23.39 22.93 2.27
C GLY A 79 23.82 22.24 3.57
N TRP A 80 23.12 22.51 4.68
CA TRP A 80 23.34 21.80 5.95
C TRP A 80 22.96 20.33 5.87
N GLU A 81 21.83 20.01 5.24
CA GLU A 81 21.38 18.63 5.02
C GLU A 81 22.37 17.82 4.18
N ILE A 82 22.94 18.42 3.12
CA ILE A 82 23.99 17.80 2.28
C ILE A 82 25.22 17.48 3.14
N LYS A 83 25.68 18.43 3.96
CA LYS A 83 26.85 18.23 4.84
C LYS A 83 26.65 17.08 5.82
N ILE A 84 25.49 16.99 6.46
CA ILE A 84 25.15 15.89 7.36
C ILE A 84 25.13 14.57 6.58
N SER A 85 24.46 14.54 5.43
CA SER A 85 24.32 13.34 4.60
C SER A 85 25.66 12.84 4.06
N SER A 86 26.59 13.71 3.67
CA SER A 86 27.95 13.31 3.30
C SER A 86 28.68 12.62 4.45
N ARG A 87 28.51 13.09 5.69
CA ARG A 87 29.08 12.43 6.88
C ARG A 87 28.44 11.06 7.14
N LEU A 88 27.12 10.96 6.99
CA LEU A 88 26.39 9.69 7.17
C LEU A 88 26.75 8.69 6.07
N LEU A 89 26.93 9.15 4.83
CA LEU A 89 27.42 8.33 3.73
C LEU A 89 28.82 7.79 4.05
N LEU A 90 29.73 8.63 4.54
CA LEU A 90 31.06 8.21 4.98
C LEU A 90 31.01 7.18 6.12
N LYS A 91 30.15 7.40 7.13
CA LYS A 91 29.90 6.45 8.23
C LYS A 91 29.45 5.09 7.69
N MET A 92 28.50 5.08 6.76
CA MET A 92 28.00 3.86 6.12
C MET A 92 29.07 3.17 5.26
N THR A 93 29.84 3.91 4.46
CA THR A 93 30.93 3.34 3.64
C THR A 93 32.09 2.81 4.49
N ALA A 94 32.26 3.34 5.70
CA ALA A 94 33.23 2.83 6.68
C ALA A 94 32.73 1.58 7.43
N GLY A 95 31.55 1.05 7.10
CA GLY A 95 31.02 -0.19 7.66
C GLY A 95 30.20 -0.03 8.95
N TYR A 96 29.92 1.21 9.39
CA TYR A 96 29.06 1.44 10.55
C TYR A 96 27.59 1.42 10.15
N GLU A 97 26.77 0.78 10.97
CA GLU A 97 25.32 0.83 10.80
C GLU A 97 24.78 2.24 11.08
N LEU A 98 23.82 2.65 10.26
CA LEU A 98 23.08 3.89 10.45
C LEU A 98 21.85 3.60 11.32
N THR A 99 21.63 4.47 12.29
CA THR A 99 20.33 4.52 12.99
C THR A 99 19.22 4.83 12.00
N ARG A 100 17.97 4.52 12.35
CA ARG A 100 16.81 4.78 11.51
C ARG A 100 16.71 6.25 11.11
N ARG A 101 17.02 7.16 12.04
CA ARG A 101 17.03 8.61 11.79
C ARG A 101 18.09 9.01 10.78
N GLU A 102 19.30 8.51 10.94
CA GLU A 102 20.41 8.78 10.01
C GLU A 102 20.10 8.27 8.60
N TYR A 103 19.60 7.04 8.49
CA TYR A 103 19.23 6.44 7.21
C TYR A 103 18.15 7.25 6.49
N ARG A 104 17.09 7.65 7.20
CA ARG A 104 16.01 8.48 6.64
C ARG A 104 16.49 9.86 6.23
N GLN A 105 17.38 10.49 7.01
CA GLN A 105 17.97 11.77 6.67
C GLN A 105 18.76 11.67 5.37
N LEU A 106 19.64 10.66 5.27
CA LEU A 106 20.44 10.39 4.08
C LEU A 106 19.55 10.18 2.84
N GLN A 107 18.50 9.36 2.96
CA GLN A 107 17.55 9.13 1.88
C GLN A 107 16.82 10.41 1.45
N ARG A 108 16.27 11.18 2.41
CA ARG A 108 15.57 12.44 2.14
C ARG A 108 16.48 13.39 1.38
N THR A 109 17.66 13.67 1.91
CA THR A 109 18.60 14.61 1.29
C THR A 109 19.05 14.12 -0.08
N THR A 110 19.28 12.83 -0.27
CA THR A 110 19.61 12.28 -1.61
C THR A 110 18.47 12.55 -2.60
N THR A 111 17.22 12.32 -2.20
CA THR A 111 16.07 12.60 -3.07
C THR A 111 15.85 14.09 -3.31
N ASP A 112 16.09 14.94 -2.32
CA ASP A 112 15.96 16.39 -2.46
C ASP A 112 17.08 16.94 -3.37
N VAL A 113 18.32 16.48 -3.24
CA VAL A 113 19.44 16.85 -4.15
C VAL A 113 19.16 16.42 -5.59
N LEU A 114 18.70 15.19 -5.82
CA LEU A 114 18.34 14.71 -7.16
C LEU A 114 17.21 15.53 -7.80
N ARG A 115 16.31 16.11 -6.99
CA ARG A 115 15.25 17.02 -7.46
C ARG A 115 15.74 18.45 -7.67
N VAL A 116 16.74 18.90 -6.91
CA VAL A 116 17.33 20.24 -7.04
C VAL A 116 18.15 20.38 -8.32
N ILE A 117 18.85 19.34 -8.77
CA ILE A 117 19.68 19.40 -9.98
C ILE A 117 18.89 19.87 -11.22
N PRO A 118 17.75 19.26 -11.60
CA PRO A 118 16.94 19.76 -12.70
C PRO A 118 16.31 21.13 -12.41
N PHE A 119 16.05 21.48 -11.14
CA PHE A 119 15.56 22.81 -10.77
C PHE A 119 16.62 23.90 -10.97
N ALA A 120 17.87 23.65 -10.59
CA ALA A 120 19.00 24.58 -10.73
C ALA A 120 19.27 24.93 -12.20
N PHE A 121 19.03 24.00 -13.12
CA PHE A 121 19.09 24.25 -14.56
C PHE A 121 18.16 25.41 -14.98
N PHE A 122 16.93 25.48 -14.44
CA PHE A 122 15.98 26.55 -14.77
C PHE A 122 16.40 27.94 -14.26
N ILE A 123 17.25 27.99 -13.23
CA ILE A 123 17.80 29.25 -12.69
C ILE A 123 19.01 29.72 -13.52
N ILE A 124 19.87 28.79 -13.95
CA ILE A 124 21.11 29.10 -14.67
C ILE A 124 20.84 29.48 -16.13
N VAL A 125 19.85 28.84 -16.77
CA VAL A 125 19.51 29.10 -18.18
C VAL A 125 18.51 30.26 -18.28
N PRO A 126 18.86 31.38 -18.93
CA PRO A 126 17.94 32.50 -19.11
C PRO A 126 16.70 32.06 -19.90
N PHE A 127 15.53 32.57 -19.52
CA PHE A 127 14.19 32.23 -20.05
C PHE A 127 13.69 30.80 -19.77
N ALA A 128 14.47 29.93 -19.11
CA ALA A 128 13.99 28.61 -18.74
C ALA A 128 12.88 28.67 -17.66
N GLU A 129 12.80 29.73 -16.86
CA GLU A 129 11.71 29.97 -15.90
C GLU A 129 10.32 29.90 -16.54
N LEU A 130 10.17 30.33 -17.81
CA LEU A 130 8.91 30.24 -18.56
C LEU A 130 8.43 28.79 -18.73
N LEU A 131 9.34 27.82 -18.66
CA LEU A 131 9.03 26.40 -18.73
C LEU A 131 8.66 25.79 -17.37
N LEU A 132 8.88 26.49 -16.24
CA LEU A 132 8.53 25.95 -14.91
C LEU A 132 7.06 25.54 -14.77
N PRO A 133 6.05 26.29 -15.26
CA PRO A 133 4.65 25.87 -15.20
C PRO A 133 4.40 24.55 -15.93
N ILE A 134 5.10 24.33 -17.05
CA ILE A 134 5.03 23.10 -17.85
C ILE A 134 5.78 21.97 -17.12
N ALA A 135 6.97 22.25 -16.61
CA ALA A 135 7.80 21.30 -15.88
C ALA A 135 7.11 20.79 -14.60
N LEU A 136 6.45 21.67 -13.82
CA LEU A 136 5.68 21.28 -12.64
C LEU A 136 4.44 20.44 -12.99
N LYS A 137 3.85 20.66 -14.17
CA LYS A 137 2.74 19.84 -14.67
C LYS A 137 3.20 18.44 -15.09
N ILE A 138 4.40 18.32 -15.66
CA ILE A 138 4.99 17.03 -16.08
C ILE A 138 5.61 16.29 -14.87
N PHE A 139 6.24 17.02 -13.95
CA PHE A 139 6.94 16.53 -12.77
C PHE A 139 6.37 17.13 -11.48
N PRO A 140 5.22 16.63 -10.98
CA PRO A 140 4.55 17.18 -9.79
C PRO A 140 5.31 17.02 -8.46
N GLY A 141 6.52 16.43 -8.49
CA GLY A 141 7.43 16.29 -7.35
C GLY A 141 8.79 16.97 -7.57
N LEU A 142 8.88 17.91 -8.51
CA LEU A 142 10.11 18.64 -8.85
C LEU A 142 10.59 19.54 -7.71
N LEU A 143 9.66 20.06 -6.89
CA LEU A 143 10.02 20.90 -5.76
C LEU A 143 10.62 20.07 -4.61
N PRO A 144 11.79 20.46 -4.08
CA PRO A 144 12.35 19.88 -2.86
C PRO A 144 11.35 19.96 -1.71
N SER A 145 11.38 18.96 -0.81
CA SER A 145 10.42 18.87 0.29
C SER A 145 10.46 20.07 1.25
N THR A 146 11.56 20.82 1.24
CA THR A 146 11.79 22.09 1.93
C THR A 146 10.85 23.21 1.50
N PHE A 147 10.38 23.20 0.25
CA PHE A 147 9.49 24.24 -0.30
C PHE A 147 8.00 23.87 -0.20
N GLU A 148 7.66 22.76 0.46
CA GLU A 148 6.28 22.31 0.59
C GLU A 148 5.59 22.94 1.81
N SER A 149 4.48 23.65 1.57
CA SER A 149 3.70 24.29 2.63
C SER A 149 2.97 23.28 3.53
N LYS A 150 2.61 23.69 4.75
CA LYS A 150 1.81 22.87 5.67
C LYS A 150 0.46 22.46 5.03
N MET A 151 -0.19 23.39 4.33
CA MET A 151 -1.45 23.12 3.64
C MET A 151 -1.31 22.06 2.56
N ASP A 152 -0.19 22.03 1.83
CA ASP A 152 0.04 21.03 0.78
C ASP A 152 0.28 19.63 1.36
N LYS A 153 1.01 19.56 2.49
CA LYS A 153 1.17 18.32 3.26
C LYS A 153 -0.18 17.79 3.74
N ASP A 154 -1.01 18.67 4.31
CA ASP A 154 -2.34 18.30 4.80
C ASP A 154 -3.25 17.82 3.65
N LYS A 155 -3.21 18.47 2.49
CA LYS A 155 -3.93 18.01 1.27
C LYS A 155 -3.46 16.64 0.80
N LYS A 156 -2.14 16.38 0.78
CA LYS A 156 -1.59 15.06 0.41
C LYS A 156 -2.05 13.96 1.37
N LEU A 157 -2.06 14.26 2.68
CA LEU A 157 -2.57 13.32 3.69
C LEU A 157 -4.06 13.03 3.51
N GLN A 158 -4.87 14.07 3.26
CA GLN A 158 -6.29 13.90 2.97
C GLN A 158 -6.54 13.09 1.70
N LEU A 159 -5.79 13.37 0.62
CA LEU A 159 -5.88 12.63 -0.63
C LEU A 159 -5.53 11.15 -0.44
N LEU A 160 -4.44 10.86 0.28
CA LEU A 160 -4.03 9.50 0.60
C LEU A 160 -5.10 8.78 1.42
N ARG A 161 -5.64 9.44 2.45
CA ARG A 161 -6.73 8.89 3.26
C ARG A 161 -7.95 8.54 2.42
N ASN A 162 -8.41 9.49 1.59
CA ASN A 162 -9.56 9.28 0.72
C ASN A 162 -9.31 8.16 -0.30
N THR A 163 -8.07 8.07 -0.80
CA THR A 163 -7.65 6.97 -1.68
C THR A 163 -7.74 5.64 -0.96
N ARG A 164 -7.25 5.55 0.29
CA ARG A 164 -7.34 4.34 1.11
C ARG A 164 -8.77 3.90 1.36
N TYR A 165 -9.67 4.81 1.71
CA TYR A 165 -11.10 4.48 1.85
C TYR A 165 -11.68 3.87 0.56
N LYS A 166 -11.35 4.46 -0.60
CA LYS A 166 -11.86 3.98 -1.90
C LYS A 166 -11.32 2.61 -2.30
N VAL A 167 -10.03 2.36 -2.08
CA VAL A 167 -9.39 1.10 -2.49
C VAL A 167 -9.50 0.01 -1.43
N ALA A 168 -9.74 0.36 -0.17
CA ALA A 168 -9.95 -0.61 0.90
C ALA A 168 -11.13 -1.52 0.59
N ASP A 169 -12.25 -0.98 0.12
CA ASP A 169 -13.41 -1.80 -0.28
C ASP A 169 -13.07 -2.83 -1.36
N VAL A 170 -12.27 -2.42 -2.37
CA VAL A 170 -11.76 -3.33 -3.41
C VAL A 170 -10.89 -4.43 -2.79
N LEU A 171 -10.01 -4.08 -1.84
CA LEU A 171 -9.13 -5.04 -1.15
C LEU A 171 -9.87 -5.95 -0.14
N LYS A 172 -11.01 -5.52 0.41
CA LYS A 172 -11.83 -6.37 1.29
C LYS A 172 -12.55 -7.45 0.50
N ASN A 173 -12.94 -7.12 -0.73
CA ASN A 173 -13.71 -7.99 -1.62
C ASN A 173 -12.82 -8.83 -2.56
N SER A 174 -11.50 -8.71 -2.46
CA SER A 174 -10.54 -9.41 -3.32
C SER A 174 -10.27 -10.82 -2.81
N LYS A 175 -11.19 -11.73 -3.12
CA LYS A 175 -11.13 -13.13 -2.71
C LYS A 175 -10.21 -13.98 -3.58
N ASP A 176 -10.10 -13.61 -4.85
CA ASP A 176 -9.44 -14.42 -5.89
C ASP A 176 -7.90 -14.31 -5.86
N MET A 177 -7.33 -13.46 -5.00
CA MET A 177 -5.87 -13.34 -4.85
C MET A 177 -5.26 -14.41 -3.95
N PHE A 178 -6.08 -15.09 -3.15
CA PHE A 178 -5.60 -16.03 -2.16
C PHE A 178 -5.43 -17.39 -2.81
N ASN A 179 -4.19 -17.89 -2.80
CA ASN A 179 -3.85 -19.26 -3.08
C ASN A 179 -3.05 -19.82 -1.92
N VAL A 180 -3.32 -21.07 -1.52
CA VAL A 180 -2.48 -21.72 -0.50
C VAL A 180 -1.25 -22.25 -1.20
N ASN A 181 -0.13 -22.25 -0.48
CA ASN A 181 1.13 -22.77 -0.98
C ASN A 181 0.96 -24.23 -1.47
N PRO A 182 1.41 -24.62 -2.67
CA PRO A 182 1.32 -26.02 -3.10
C PRO A 182 2.18 -26.97 -2.25
N ASN A 183 3.15 -26.44 -1.48
CA ASN A 183 4.07 -27.21 -0.63
C ASN A 183 3.64 -27.20 0.85
N ILE A 184 2.42 -27.67 1.15
CA ILE A 184 1.89 -27.78 2.52
C ILE A 184 2.05 -29.21 3.04
N THR A 185 2.34 -29.37 4.33
CA THR A 185 2.40 -30.69 4.97
C THR A 185 1.00 -31.22 5.28
N PRO A 186 0.78 -32.55 5.36
CA PRO A 186 -0.53 -33.11 5.72
C PRO A 186 -1.08 -32.56 7.04
N GLU A 187 -0.22 -32.27 8.01
CA GLU A 187 -0.58 -31.65 9.29
C GLU A 187 -1.09 -30.22 9.11
N GLN A 188 -0.39 -29.40 8.31
CA GLN A 188 -0.83 -28.04 7.99
C GLN A 188 -2.14 -28.02 7.19
N THR A 189 -2.36 -28.99 6.31
CA THR A 189 -3.63 -29.18 5.62
C THR A 189 -4.75 -29.53 6.60
N ALA A 190 -4.49 -30.42 7.56
CA ALA A 190 -5.46 -30.76 8.61
C ALA A 190 -5.78 -29.56 9.52
N ASP A 191 -4.78 -28.79 9.95
CA ASP A 191 -4.95 -27.58 10.77
C ASP A 191 -5.72 -26.49 10.00
N PHE A 192 -5.42 -26.32 8.70
CA PHE A 192 -6.19 -25.43 7.82
C PHE A 192 -7.65 -25.86 7.70
N ASN A 193 -7.91 -27.15 7.48
CA ASN A 193 -9.26 -27.68 7.35
C ASN A 193 -10.05 -27.52 8.65
N ASP A 194 -9.46 -27.85 9.79
CA ASP A 194 -10.06 -27.66 11.11
C ASP A 194 -10.38 -26.18 11.38
N PHE A 195 -9.43 -25.28 11.11
CA PHE A 195 -9.65 -23.84 11.23
C PHE A 195 -10.82 -23.37 10.36
N MET A 196 -10.88 -23.77 9.09
CA MET A 196 -11.95 -23.37 8.17
C MET A 196 -13.30 -23.94 8.58
N LEU A 197 -13.35 -25.15 9.14
CA LEU A 197 -14.58 -25.74 9.69
C LEU A 197 -15.07 -24.95 10.91
N LYS A 198 -14.18 -24.67 11.87
CA LYS A 198 -14.50 -23.85 13.06
C LYS A 198 -14.97 -22.45 12.68
N LEU A 199 -14.34 -21.84 11.67
CA LEU A 199 -14.68 -20.50 11.23
C LEU A 199 -16.09 -20.41 10.61
N ARG A 200 -16.57 -21.51 10.04
CA ARG A 200 -17.89 -21.64 9.42
C ARG A 200 -18.97 -22.14 10.40
N SER A 201 -18.57 -22.61 11.57
CA SER A 201 -19.48 -23.10 12.61
C SER A 201 -19.66 -22.05 13.72
N PRO A 202 -20.64 -22.21 14.63
CA PRO A 202 -20.75 -21.38 15.83
C PRO A 202 -19.49 -21.43 16.73
N GLN A 203 -18.58 -22.38 16.50
CA GLN A 203 -17.31 -22.54 17.22
C GLN A 203 -16.23 -21.56 16.76
N ALA A 204 -16.56 -20.56 15.94
CA ALA A 204 -15.58 -19.56 15.52
C ALA A 204 -14.88 -18.90 16.72
N ALA A 205 -15.54 -18.76 17.87
CA ALA A 205 -14.95 -18.23 19.10
C ALA A 205 -13.85 -19.12 19.72
N GLU A 206 -13.81 -20.42 19.39
CA GLU A 206 -12.83 -21.40 19.90
C GLU A 206 -11.49 -21.34 19.15
N ILE A 207 -11.40 -20.58 18.05
CA ILE A 207 -10.18 -20.40 17.28
C ILE A 207 -9.16 -19.62 18.12
N SER A 208 -8.07 -20.30 18.49
CA SER A 208 -6.96 -19.66 19.21
C SER A 208 -6.15 -18.73 18.29
N ASN A 209 -5.50 -17.73 18.90
CA ASN A 209 -4.60 -16.84 18.17
C ASN A 209 -3.44 -17.62 17.52
N ASP A 210 -2.94 -18.66 18.19
CA ASP A 210 -1.86 -19.50 17.65
C ASP A 210 -2.30 -20.23 16.38
N GLN A 211 -3.52 -20.78 16.37
CA GLN A 211 -4.08 -21.43 15.18
C GLN A 211 -4.28 -20.41 14.06
N LEU A 212 -4.80 -19.22 14.39
CA LEU A 212 -4.95 -18.11 13.45
C LEU A 212 -3.61 -17.74 12.78
N PHE A 213 -2.53 -17.62 13.55
CA PHE A 213 -1.21 -17.25 13.03
C PHE A 213 -0.59 -18.38 12.21
N ARG A 214 -0.73 -19.65 12.62
CA ARG A 214 -0.27 -20.79 11.82
C ARG A 214 -0.95 -20.85 10.46
N VAL A 215 -2.28 -20.65 10.41
CA VAL A 215 -3.03 -20.62 9.15
C VAL A 215 -2.66 -19.40 8.31
N ALA A 216 -2.51 -18.22 8.91
CA ALA A 216 -2.09 -17.02 8.19
C ALA A 216 -0.74 -17.21 7.48
N LYS A 217 0.20 -17.96 8.07
CA LYS A 217 1.53 -18.26 7.49
C LYS A 217 1.51 -19.15 6.25
N LEU A 218 0.39 -19.82 5.95
CA LEU A 218 0.23 -20.67 4.77
C LEU A 218 0.08 -19.85 3.47
N PHE A 219 -0.36 -18.59 3.58
CA PHE A 219 -0.59 -17.70 2.46
C PHE A 219 0.65 -16.84 2.19
N LYS A 220 1.54 -17.34 1.33
CA LYS A 220 2.82 -16.69 1.03
C LYS A 220 2.65 -15.34 0.32
N ASP A 221 3.52 -14.39 0.66
CA ASP A 221 3.46 -13.02 0.14
C ASP A 221 3.59 -13.01 -1.39
N ASP A 222 4.54 -13.78 -1.92
CA ASP A 222 4.78 -13.81 -3.37
C ASP A 222 3.62 -14.51 -4.10
N LEU A 223 3.07 -15.57 -3.50
CA LEU A 223 1.92 -16.28 -4.07
C LEU A 223 0.68 -15.38 -4.16
N ILE A 224 0.41 -14.56 -3.13
CA ILE A 224 -0.68 -13.59 -3.17
C ILE A 224 -0.46 -12.56 -4.28
N LEU A 225 0.76 -12.02 -4.41
CA LEU A 225 1.06 -11.00 -5.42
C LEU A 225 1.04 -11.54 -6.85
N ASP A 226 1.48 -12.78 -7.06
CA ASP A 226 1.50 -13.40 -8.37
C ASP A 226 0.09 -13.72 -8.87
N ASN A 227 -0.79 -14.16 -7.97
CA ASN A 227 -2.20 -14.44 -8.30
C ASN A 227 -3.11 -13.21 -8.26
N ALA A 228 -2.67 -12.07 -7.72
CA ALA A 228 -3.48 -10.88 -7.62
C ALA A 228 -3.85 -10.33 -9.02
N PRO A 229 -5.15 -10.18 -9.34
CA PRO A 229 -5.57 -9.54 -10.58
C PRO A 229 -5.07 -8.08 -10.66
N ARG A 230 -4.88 -7.55 -11.87
CA ARG A 230 -4.38 -6.18 -12.07
C ARG A 230 -5.12 -5.11 -11.27
N GLY A 231 -6.46 -5.18 -11.20
CA GLY A 231 -7.27 -4.24 -10.43
C GLY A 231 -6.88 -4.20 -8.95
N ILE A 232 -6.54 -5.37 -8.40
CA ILE A 232 -6.09 -5.56 -7.03
C ILE A 232 -4.66 -5.05 -6.85
N LEU A 233 -3.74 -5.36 -7.77
CA LEU A 233 -2.38 -4.80 -7.75
C LEU A 233 -2.39 -3.26 -7.76
N ILE A 234 -3.27 -2.66 -8.56
CA ILE A 234 -3.48 -1.21 -8.60
C ILE A 234 -4.02 -0.70 -7.25
N ALA A 235 -4.98 -1.41 -6.64
CA ALA A 235 -5.55 -1.06 -5.35
C ALA A 235 -4.49 -1.13 -4.24
N MET A 236 -3.71 -2.22 -4.17
CA MET A 236 -2.60 -2.39 -3.24
C MET A 236 -1.57 -1.28 -3.40
N ALA A 237 -1.10 -1.02 -4.63
CA ALA A 237 -0.14 0.03 -4.92
C ALA A 237 -0.63 1.40 -4.42
N LYS A 238 -1.87 1.80 -4.76
CA LYS A 238 -2.46 3.06 -4.28
C LYS A 238 -2.57 3.11 -2.76
N TYR A 239 -2.95 2.00 -2.13
CA TYR A 239 -3.12 1.91 -0.68
C TYR A 239 -1.80 2.14 0.08
N ILE A 240 -0.68 1.57 -0.41
CA ILE A 240 0.68 1.80 0.12
C ILE A 240 1.36 3.07 -0.42
N ASN A 241 0.57 4.01 -0.96
CA ASN A 241 1.02 5.30 -1.49
C ASN A 241 2.05 5.18 -2.63
N LEU A 242 1.88 4.18 -3.50
CA LEU A 242 2.58 4.08 -4.78
C LEU A 242 1.65 4.55 -5.89
N ARG A 243 2.23 5.29 -6.85
CA ARG A 243 1.56 5.55 -8.12
C ARG A 243 1.59 4.27 -8.96
N PRO A 244 0.43 3.70 -9.34
CA PRO A 244 0.40 2.55 -10.23
C PRO A 244 0.72 2.98 -11.65
N PHE A 245 1.65 2.29 -12.30
CA PHE A 245 1.97 2.42 -13.72
C PHE A 245 2.70 1.15 -14.19
N GLY A 246 2.76 0.95 -15.50
CA GLY A 246 3.44 -0.20 -16.11
C GLY A 246 2.56 -1.45 -16.19
N THR A 247 3.21 -2.57 -16.55
CA THR A 247 2.65 -3.91 -16.61
C THR A 247 2.47 -4.51 -15.20
N ASP A 248 1.80 -5.66 -15.12
CA ASP A 248 1.52 -6.32 -13.84
C ASP A 248 2.81 -6.76 -13.16
N GLN A 249 3.81 -7.22 -13.91
CA GLN A 249 5.15 -7.51 -13.40
C GLN A 249 5.82 -6.29 -12.75
N ILE A 250 5.71 -5.11 -13.38
CA ILE A 250 6.23 -3.85 -12.82
C ILE A 250 5.48 -3.47 -11.54
N LEU A 251 4.16 -3.65 -11.50
CA LEU A 251 3.37 -3.41 -10.29
C LEU A 251 3.79 -4.33 -9.15
N ARG A 252 3.89 -5.65 -9.41
CA ARG A 252 4.34 -6.66 -8.43
C ARG A 252 5.73 -6.31 -7.89
N TYR A 253 6.72 -6.08 -8.75
CA TYR A 253 8.07 -5.66 -8.35
C TYR A 253 8.06 -4.42 -7.45
N ARG A 254 7.29 -3.39 -7.81
CA ARG A 254 7.23 -2.14 -7.03
C ARG A 254 6.58 -2.34 -5.67
N ILE A 255 5.57 -3.20 -5.58
CA ILE A 255 4.93 -3.57 -4.31
C ILE A 255 5.92 -4.36 -3.46
N ARG A 256 6.57 -5.40 -4.02
CA ARG A 256 7.62 -6.18 -3.34
C ARG A 256 8.72 -5.29 -2.79
N HIS A 257 9.31 -4.45 -3.63
CA HIS A 257 10.37 -3.53 -3.22
C HIS A 257 9.94 -2.59 -2.10
N LYS A 258 8.71 -2.08 -2.15
CA LYS A 258 8.17 -1.21 -1.11
C LYS A 258 7.96 -1.97 0.20
N MET A 259 7.49 -3.21 0.14
CA MET A 259 7.27 -4.06 1.30
C MET A 259 8.59 -4.52 1.94
N LEU A 260 9.62 -4.85 1.15
CA LEU A 260 10.96 -5.16 1.66
C LEU A 260 11.54 -3.99 2.47
N LYS A 261 11.42 -2.76 1.95
CA LYS A 261 11.81 -1.56 2.69
C LYS A 261 11.01 -1.36 3.99
N LEU A 262 9.75 -1.79 4.03
CA LEU A 262 8.96 -1.78 5.26
C LEU A 262 9.46 -2.83 6.25
N LYS A 263 9.86 -4.03 5.79
CA LYS A 263 10.46 -5.05 6.65
C LYS A 263 11.78 -4.58 7.27
N GLU A 264 12.61 -3.88 6.49
CA GLU A 264 13.83 -3.25 7.01
C GLU A 264 13.51 -2.18 8.07
N ASP A 265 12.55 -1.30 7.81
CA ASP A 265 12.09 -0.29 8.78
C ASP A 265 11.45 -0.94 10.03
N ASP A 266 10.77 -2.09 9.89
CA ASP A 266 10.24 -2.86 11.02
C ASP A 266 11.36 -3.30 11.96
N ARG A 267 12.44 -3.89 11.43
CA ARG A 267 13.61 -4.33 12.22
C ARG A 267 14.28 -3.15 12.94
N LEU A 268 14.45 -2.02 12.24
CA LEU A 268 15.04 -0.83 12.84
C LEU A 268 14.19 -0.24 13.97
N ILE A 269 12.85 -0.20 13.80
CA ILE A 269 11.95 0.29 14.85
C ILE A 269 11.91 -0.68 16.03
N ASP A 270 11.92 -1.98 15.80
CA ASP A 270 11.91 -2.98 16.87
C ASP A 270 13.20 -2.88 17.71
N TYR A 271 14.35 -2.68 17.05
CA TYR A 271 15.65 -2.47 17.70
C TYR A 271 15.71 -1.18 18.53
N GLU A 272 15.28 -0.04 17.97
CA GLU A 272 15.29 1.25 18.69
C GLU A 272 14.14 1.37 19.72
N GLY A 273 13.08 0.59 19.53
CA GLY A 273 11.86 0.61 20.31
C GLY A 273 10.83 1.66 19.84
N VAL A 274 9.55 1.27 19.83
CA VAL A 274 8.42 2.13 19.42
C VAL A 274 8.34 3.44 20.23
N ASN A 275 8.79 3.42 21.49
CA ASN A 275 8.77 4.59 22.37
C ASN A 275 9.81 5.67 22.00
N ALA A 276 10.85 5.33 21.24
CA ALA A 276 11.88 6.27 20.80
C ALA A 276 11.41 7.20 19.66
N LEU A 277 10.28 6.87 19.03
CA LEU A 277 9.73 7.63 17.90
C LEU A 277 9.07 8.93 18.39
N SER A 278 9.40 10.03 17.71
CA SER A 278 8.64 11.28 17.81
C SER A 278 7.22 11.09 17.25
N THR A 279 6.30 12.00 17.58
CA THR A 279 4.91 11.97 17.10
C THR A 279 4.82 11.95 15.57
N VAL A 280 5.68 12.71 14.90
CA VAL A 280 5.76 12.77 13.43
C VAL A 280 6.31 11.45 12.86
N GLU A 281 7.37 10.90 13.45
CA GLU A 281 7.94 9.62 13.02
C GLU A 281 6.96 8.47 13.21
N LEU A 282 6.19 8.49 14.30
CA LEU A 282 5.16 7.51 14.61
C LEU A 282 4.01 7.58 13.60
N GLN A 283 3.48 8.77 13.34
CA GLN A 283 2.45 8.98 12.32
C GLN A 283 2.92 8.49 10.95
N GLN A 284 4.15 8.81 10.55
CA GLN A 284 4.71 8.35 9.28
C GLN A 284 4.94 6.84 9.25
N ALA A 285 5.39 6.23 10.35
CA ALA A 285 5.61 4.79 10.46
C ALA A 285 4.28 4.03 10.30
N CYS A 286 3.25 4.47 11.01
CA CYS A 286 1.90 3.91 10.92
C CYS A 286 1.32 4.12 9.52
N ALA A 287 1.40 5.35 8.99
CA ALA A 287 0.90 5.66 7.66
C ALA A 287 1.59 4.81 6.59
N SER A 288 2.91 4.57 6.67
CA SER A 288 3.65 3.77 5.68
C SER A 288 3.23 2.30 5.65
N ARG A 289 2.75 1.76 6.77
CA ARG A 289 2.22 0.39 6.92
C ARG A 289 0.73 0.28 6.57
N GLY A 290 0.11 1.39 6.21
CA GLY A 290 -1.33 1.44 5.95
C GLY A 290 -2.17 1.44 7.22
N ILE A 291 -1.62 1.71 8.41
CA ILE A 291 -2.41 1.75 9.64
C ILE A 291 -3.34 2.98 9.61
N HIS A 292 -4.60 2.78 10.00
CA HIS A 292 -5.56 3.88 10.16
C HIS A 292 -5.18 4.70 11.39
N ILE A 293 -4.80 5.98 11.18
CA ILE A 293 -4.35 6.88 12.25
C ILE A 293 -5.25 8.11 12.43
N PHE A 294 -6.34 8.20 11.66
CA PHE A 294 -7.21 9.37 11.75
C PHE A 294 -7.92 9.36 13.11
N SER A 295 -7.93 10.49 13.82
CA SER A 295 -8.43 10.63 15.21
C SER A 295 -7.73 9.78 16.28
N ALA A 296 -6.62 9.09 15.94
CA ALA A 296 -5.91 8.26 16.90
C ALA A 296 -5.02 9.07 17.84
N THR A 297 -5.00 8.70 19.12
CA THR A 297 -4.05 9.23 20.09
C THR A 297 -2.64 8.66 19.85
N THR A 298 -1.62 9.33 20.39
CA THR A 298 -0.24 8.85 20.32
C THR A 298 -0.10 7.44 20.89
N ASP A 299 -0.76 7.14 22.01
CA ASP A 299 -0.67 5.84 22.66
C ASP A 299 -1.37 4.74 21.87
N GLN A 300 -2.50 5.05 21.22
CA GLN A 300 -3.15 4.13 20.28
C GLN A 300 -2.23 3.81 19.11
N MET A 301 -1.60 4.81 18.49
CA MET A 301 -0.66 4.60 17.39
C MET A 301 0.54 3.75 17.83
N LYS A 302 1.09 3.96 19.03
CA LYS A 302 2.16 3.13 19.58
C LYS A 302 1.70 1.68 19.77
N LYS A 303 0.51 1.47 20.32
CA LYS A 303 -0.09 0.14 20.51
C LYS A 303 -0.23 -0.58 19.18
N TRP A 304 -0.84 0.05 18.18
CA TRP A 304 -1.04 -0.57 16.86
C TRP A 304 0.27 -0.84 16.13
N LEU A 305 1.25 0.08 16.21
CA LEU A 305 2.56 -0.16 15.62
C LEU A 305 3.28 -1.32 16.32
N LYS A 306 3.19 -1.42 17.65
CA LYS A 306 3.75 -2.56 18.40
C LYS A 306 3.09 -3.88 17.97
N THR A 307 1.76 -3.92 17.89
CA THR A 307 1.03 -5.10 17.40
C THR A 307 1.43 -5.46 15.97
N TRP A 308 1.62 -4.49 15.08
CA TRP A 308 2.14 -4.74 13.73
C TRP A 308 3.51 -5.43 13.77
N LEU A 309 4.45 -4.91 14.58
CA LEU A 309 5.78 -5.47 14.71
C LEU A 309 5.74 -6.88 15.32
N ASP A 310 4.88 -7.10 16.31
CA ASP A 310 4.67 -8.42 16.92
C ASP A 310 4.22 -9.45 15.88
N LEU A 311 3.18 -9.12 15.13
CA LEU A 311 2.64 -10.02 14.10
C LEU A 311 3.65 -10.27 12.97
N ARG A 312 4.44 -9.26 12.60
CA ARG A 312 5.40 -9.34 11.48
C ARG A 312 6.70 -10.03 11.84
N LEU A 313 7.30 -9.69 12.98
CA LEU A 313 8.68 -10.09 13.33
C LEU A 313 8.72 -11.33 14.23
N ARG A 314 7.68 -11.56 15.04
CA ARG A 314 7.62 -12.69 15.98
C ARG A 314 6.70 -13.78 15.46
N GLU A 315 5.51 -13.40 14.97
CA GLU A 315 4.55 -14.36 14.42
C GLU A 315 4.76 -14.65 12.93
N HIS A 316 5.63 -13.91 12.22
CA HIS A 316 5.89 -14.08 10.79
C HIS A 316 4.62 -14.05 9.91
N VAL A 317 3.61 -13.26 10.29
CA VAL A 317 2.40 -13.08 9.48
C VAL A 317 2.77 -12.34 8.19
N PRO A 318 2.41 -12.85 7.00
CA PRO A 318 2.73 -12.27 5.69
C PRO A 318 2.37 -10.79 5.54
N SER A 319 3.22 -10.03 4.84
CA SER A 319 3.11 -8.56 4.69
C SER A 319 1.85 -8.17 3.91
N THR A 320 1.52 -8.94 2.89
CA THR A 320 0.33 -8.81 2.05
C THR A 320 -0.93 -8.99 2.88
N ILE A 321 -1.03 -10.04 3.69
CA ILE A 321 -2.13 -10.23 4.63
C ILE A 321 -2.23 -9.07 5.61
N MET A 322 -1.11 -8.64 6.21
CA MET A 322 -1.11 -7.50 7.13
C MET A 322 -1.63 -6.21 6.48
N LEU A 323 -1.39 -6.04 5.18
CA LEU A 323 -1.95 -4.94 4.41
C LEU A 323 -3.47 -5.03 4.27
N LEU A 324 -3.99 -6.22 3.99
CA LEU A 324 -5.42 -6.48 3.87
C LEU A 324 -6.12 -6.34 5.22
N THR A 325 -5.52 -6.83 6.30
CA THR A 325 -5.98 -6.62 7.68
C THR A 325 -6.15 -5.13 7.97
N ASN A 326 -5.16 -4.32 7.64
CA ASN A 326 -5.27 -2.87 7.79
C ASN A 326 -6.35 -2.29 6.87
N ALA A 327 -6.48 -2.77 5.63
CA ALA A 327 -7.53 -2.31 4.72
C ALA A 327 -8.93 -2.61 5.27
N HIS A 328 -9.15 -3.75 5.91
CA HIS A 328 -10.39 -4.11 6.60
C HIS A 328 -10.77 -3.10 7.68
N MET A 329 -9.79 -2.50 8.35
CA MET A 329 -9.99 -1.45 9.36
C MET A 329 -10.34 -0.07 8.76
N TYR A 330 -10.18 0.15 7.46
CA TYR A 330 -10.68 1.37 6.79
C TYR A 330 -12.15 1.19 6.42
N GLY A 331 -13.07 1.85 7.13
CA GLY A 331 -14.51 1.72 6.91
C GLY A 331 -15.30 2.35 8.05
N GLU A 332 -16.54 1.91 8.25
CA GLU A 332 -17.34 2.30 9.41
C GLU A 332 -16.60 1.91 10.70
N THR A 333 -16.44 2.90 11.57
CA THR A 333 -15.41 3.05 12.61
C THR A 333 -15.49 2.04 13.76
N GLU A 334 -16.36 1.03 13.69
CA GLU A 334 -16.77 0.22 14.83
C GLU A 334 -16.67 -1.31 14.62
N ILE A 335 -16.19 -1.77 13.45
CA ILE A 335 -16.30 -3.19 13.11
C ILE A 335 -15.25 -4.07 13.81
N TYR A 336 -14.06 -3.55 14.14
CA TYR A 336 -12.98 -4.36 14.72
C TYR A 336 -12.33 -3.68 15.93
N SER A 337 -12.29 -4.41 17.05
CA SER A 337 -11.67 -3.98 18.30
C SER A 337 -10.14 -4.18 18.32
N SER A 338 -9.62 -5.05 17.44
CA SER A 338 -8.19 -5.37 17.35
C SER A 338 -7.73 -5.78 15.95
N PRO A 339 -6.43 -5.62 15.61
CA PRO A 339 -5.85 -6.14 14.37
C PRO A 339 -6.03 -7.64 14.19
N THR A 340 -6.06 -8.41 15.28
CA THR A 340 -6.27 -9.87 15.25
C THR A 340 -7.69 -10.23 14.79
N GLU A 341 -8.68 -9.45 15.21
CA GLU A 341 -10.06 -9.61 14.77
C GLU A 341 -10.23 -9.26 13.29
N ALA A 342 -9.58 -8.18 12.84
CA ALA A 342 -9.53 -7.84 11.42
C ALA A 342 -8.81 -8.92 10.59
N LEU A 343 -7.72 -9.51 11.11
CA LEU A 343 -7.02 -10.62 10.46
C LEU A 343 -7.92 -11.85 10.33
N LYS A 344 -8.66 -12.20 11.39
CA LYS A 344 -9.65 -13.27 11.35
C LYS A 344 -10.72 -13.00 10.29
N ALA A 345 -11.20 -11.76 10.18
CA ALA A 345 -12.17 -11.38 9.17
C ALA A 345 -11.63 -11.47 7.73
N VAL A 346 -10.35 -11.14 7.50
CA VAL A 346 -9.68 -11.37 6.20
C VAL A 346 -9.69 -12.85 5.85
N LEU A 347 -9.35 -13.73 6.80
CA LEU A 347 -9.34 -15.17 6.55
C LEU A 347 -10.77 -15.76 6.44
N SER A 348 -11.75 -15.14 7.09
CA SER A 348 -13.17 -15.49 6.93
C SER A 348 -13.76 -15.13 5.58
N SER A 349 -13.18 -14.17 4.86
CA SER A 349 -13.73 -13.72 3.57
C SER A 349 -13.37 -14.65 2.40
N LEU A 350 -12.49 -15.63 2.62
CA LEU A 350 -12.05 -16.61 1.62
C LEU A 350 -13.24 -17.42 1.05
N PRO A 351 -13.33 -17.64 -0.28
CA PRO A 351 -14.41 -18.41 -0.90
C PRO A 351 -14.48 -19.86 -0.41
N VAL A 352 -15.63 -20.53 -0.65
CA VAL A 352 -15.78 -21.96 -0.33
C VAL A 352 -15.19 -22.83 -1.44
N GLU A 353 -15.21 -22.34 -2.68
CA GLU A 353 -14.64 -22.93 -3.89
C GLU A 353 -13.13 -23.08 -3.77
N PHE A 354 -12.49 -22.13 -3.08
CA PHE A 354 -11.09 -22.17 -2.68
C PHE A 354 -10.70 -23.49 -2.02
N TYR A 355 -11.57 -24.03 -1.15
CA TYR A 355 -11.31 -25.30 -0.47
C TYR A 355 -11.30 -26.49 -1.45
N HIS A 356 -12.19 -26.48 -2.44
CA HIS A 356 -12.33 -27.55 -3.41
C HIS A 356 -11.16 -27.54 -4.41
N GLU A 357 -10.81 -26.39 -4.96
CA GLU A 357 -9.64 -26.24 -5.84
C GLU A 357 -8.33 -26.65 -5.15
N GLN A 358 -8.19 -26.32 -3.86
CA GLN A 358 -7.01 -26.68 -3.08
C GLN A 358 -6.96 -28.17 -2.75
N SER A 359 -8.10 -28.79 -2.40
CA SER A 359 -8.16 -30.26 -2.21
C SER A 359 -7.72 -31.01 -3.48
N LEU A 360 -8.05 -30.49 -4.67
CA LEU A 360 -7.64 -31.07 -5.96
C LEU A 360 -6.13 -30.91 -6.26
N HIS A 361 -5.48 -29.87 -5.75
CA HIS A 361 -4.03 -29.68 -5.91
C HIS A 361 -3.22 -30.55 -4.93
N VAL A 362 -3.80 -30.87 -3.77
CA VAL A 362 -3.16 -31.63 -2.70
C VAL A 362 -3.39 -33.14 -2.85
N ASP A 363 -4.54 -33.57 -3.38
CA ASP A 363 -4.82 -34.99 -3.63
C ASP A 363 -4.17 -35.52 -4.91
N LYS A 364 -3.29 -36.50 -4.76
CA LYS A 364 -2.69 -37.25 -5.88
C LYS A 364 -3.72 -38.08 -6.65
N ASP A 365 -4.94 -38.21 -6.13
CA ASP A 365 -6.06 -38.99 -6.69
C ASP A 365 -7.05 -38.14 -7.52
N ALA A 366 -6.78 -36.85 -7.76
CA ALA A 366 -7.63 -36.01 -8.61
C ALA A 366 -7.83 -36.61 -10.02
N THR A 367 -9.08 -36.65 -10.50
CA THR A 367 -9.39 -37.26 -11.80
C THR A 367 -8.71 -36.49 -12.94
N PRO A 368 -8.28 -37.15 -14.03
CA PRO A 368 -7.66 -36.47 -15.18
C PRO A 368 -8.50 -35.33 -15.77
N GLN A 369 -9.83 -35.39 -15.66
CA GLN A 369 -10.74 -34.34 -16.12
C GLN A 369 -10.63 -33.06 -15.27
N GLN A 370 -10.52 -33.19 -13.95
CA GLN A 370 -10.37 -32.05 -13.04
C GLN A 370 -9.01 -31.37 -13.23
N ARG A 371 -7.95 -32.16 -13.41
CA ARG A 371 -6.61 -31.64 -13.76
C ARG A 371 -6.62 -30.90 -15.10
N LEU A 372 -7.40 -31.37 -16.08
CA LEU A 372 -7.53 -30.71 -17.38
C LEU A 372 -8.22 -29.35 -17.28
N GLU A 373 -9.21 -29.19 -16.40
CA GLU A 373 -9.88 -27.89 -16.18
C GLU A 373 -8.91 -26.86 -15.59
N VAL A 374 -8.14 -27.23 -14.57
CA VAL A 374 -7.10 -26.35 -13.98
C VAL A 374 -6.08 -25.92 -15.04
N LEU A 375 -5.63 -26.84 -15.91
CA LEU A 375 -4.68 -26.51 -16.98
C LEU A 375 -5.27 -25.55 -18.02
N LYS A 376 -6.54 -25.71 -18.40
CA LYS A 376 -7.22 -24.79 -19.33
C LYS A 376 -7.39 -23.40 -18.75
N GLU A 377 -7.68 -23.32 -17.47
CA GLU A 377 -7.76 -22.03 -16.77
C GLU A 377 -6.40 -21.33 -16.74
N GLN A 378 -5.32 -22.06 -16.44
CA GLN A 378 -3.96 -21.54 -16.51
C GLN A 378 -3.59 -21.05 -17.93
N GLU A 379 -3.93 -21.80 -18.98
CA GLU A 379 -3.68 -21.40 -20.37
C GLU A 379 -4.41 -20.10 -20.72
N HIS A 380 -5.66 -19.95 -20.26
CA HIS A 380 -6.44 -18.72 -20.47
C HIS A 380 -5.83 -17.52 -19.73
N LEU A 381 -5.37 -17.70 -18.48
CA LEU A 381 -4.67 -16.65 -17.72
C LEU A 381 -3.40 -16.20 -18.45
N ILE A 382 -2.59 -17.13 -18.95
CA ILE A 382 -1.38 -16.86 -19.73
C ILE A 382 -1.71 -16.06 -20.99
N GLN A 383 -2.74 -16.44 -21.75
CA GLN A 383 -3.15 -15.69 -22.94
C GLN A 383 -3.57 -14.26 -22.60
N SER A 384 -4.30 -14.08 -21.49
CA SER A 384 -4.72 -12.75 -21.03
C SER A 384 -3.54 -11.88 -20.60
N GLU A 385 -2.50 -12.44 -19.97
CA GLU A 385 -1.26 -11.73 -19.64
C GLU A 385 -0.49 -11.36 -20.91
N ASN A 386 -0.32 -12.29 -21.86
CA ASN A 386 0.36 -12.04 -23.12
C ASN A 386 -0.28 -10.90 -23.94
N VAL A 387 -1.61 -10.80 -23.93
CA VAL A 387 -2.33 -9.69 -24.59
C VAL A 387 -2.10 -8.36 -23.87
N GLN A 388 -1.98 -8.36 -22.55
CA GLN A 388 -1.65 -7.14 -21.79
C GLN A 388 -0.19 -6.71 -21.95
N GLU A 389 0.71 -7.67 -22.22
CA GLU A 389 2.14 -7.43 -22.46
C GLU A 389 2.44 -7.09 -23.93
N ALA A 390 1.52 -7.36 -24.85
CA ALA A 390 1.66 -7.03 -26.27
C ALA A 390 1.90 -5.52 -26.47
N GLY A 391 3.13 -5.15 -26.82
CA GLY A 391 3.58 -3.76 -27.00
C GLY A 391 4.43 -3.18 -25.85
N HIS A 392 4.71 -3.96 -24.81
CA HIS A 392 5.63 -3.59 -23.73
C HIS A 392 6.79 -4.59 -23.65
N GLU A 393 8.01 -4.20 -24.06
CA GLU A 393 9.19 -5.00 -23.73
C GLU A 393 9.39 -4.98 -22.20
N VAL A 394 9.12 -6.10 -21.54
CA VAL A 394 9.34 -6.23 -20.11
C VAL A 394 10.83 -6.44 -19.84
N LEU A 395 11.57 -5.34 -19.74
CA LEU A 395 13.01 -5.33 -19.49
C LEU A 395 13.38 -5.70 -18.03
N VAL A 396 12.40 -5.79 -17.13
CA VAL A 396 12.63 -6.01 -15.70
C VAL A 396 12.27 -7.43 -15.32
N LYS A 397 13.28 -8.28 -15.09
CA LYS A 397 13.08 -9.57 -14.41
C LYS A 397 12.89 -9.29 -12.93
N ASP A 398 11.69 -9.54 -12.40
CA ASP A 398 11.45 -9.50 -10.97
C ASP A 398 12.10 -10.72 -10.31
N LYS A 399 13.17 -10.48 -9.54
CA LYS A 399 13.88 -11.50 -8.75
C LYS A 399 13.72 -11.27 -7.25
N LEU A 400 12.89 -10.31 -6.84
CA LEU A 400 12.65 -10.05 -5.43
C LEU A 400 11.70 -11.11 -4.88
N SER A 401 12.02 -11.62 -3.70
CA SER A 401 11.09 -12.43 -2.92
C SER A 401 10.72 -11.69 -1.65
N LEU A 402 9.44 -11.70 -1.31
CA LEU A 402 8.97 -11.24 -0.01
C LEU A 402 9.01 -12.33 1.04
N ASP A 403 8.93 -13.59 0.66
CA ASP A 403 8.92 -14.66 1.65
C ASP A 403 10.31 -14.82 2.32
N ASP A 404 10.31 -15.19 3.60
CA ASP A 404 11.57 -15.42 4.31
C ASP A 404 12.28 -16.64 3.68
N PRO A 405 13.61 -16.59 3.46
CA PRO A 405 14.35 -17.67 2.81
C PRO A 405 14.17 -18.98 3.57
N LYS A 406 14.08 -20.10 2.84
CA LYS A 406 13.97 -21.41 3.50
C LYS A 406 15.25 -21.66 4.31
N PRO A 407 15.18 -22.33 5.47
CA PRO A 407 16.36 -22.60 6.30
C PRO A 407 17.52 -23.29 5.55
N SER A 408 17.24 -23.99 4.44
CA SER A 408 18.24 -24.64 3.60
C SER A 408 19.02 -23.70 2.67
N GLU A 409 18.51 -22.52 2.36
CA GLU A 409 19.14 -21.57 1.43
C GLU A 409 20.21 -20.72 2.12
N SER A 410 20.02 -20.39 3.41
CA SER A 410 20.98 -19.61 4.21
C SER A 410 22.31 -20.34 4.46
N GLU A 411 22.30 -21.67 4.53
CA GLU A 411 23.53 -22.47 4.66
C GLU A 411 24.35 -22.54 3.37
N SER A 412 23.70 -22.40 2.20
CA SER A 412 24.36 -22.45 0.90
C SER A 412 25.07 -21.13 0.55
N GLU A 413 24.45 -19.98 0.84
CA GLU A 413 25.07 -18.66 0.60
C GLU A 413 26.26 -18.38 1.53
N THR A 414 26.28 -18.99 2.73
CA THR A 414 27.40 -18.82 3.67
C THR A 414 28.63 -19.62 3.25
N LYS A 415 28.49 -20.64 2.39
CA LYS A 415 29.61 -21.45 1.89
C LYS A 415 30.26 -20.89 0.62
N GLU A 416 29.56 -20.07 -0.17
CA GLU A 416 30.13 -19.44 -1.37
C GLU A 416 30.89 -18.12 -1.10
N LYS A 417 30.82 -17.58 0.12
CA LYS A 417 31.53 -16.33 0.51
C LYS A 417 32.73 -16.55 1.43
N LYS A 418 33.34 -17.73 1.44
CA LYS A 418 34.58 -18.00 2.18
C LYS A 418 35.78 -18.24 1.27
#